data_AF-A0A1I6TRV6-F1
#
_entry.id   AF-A0A1I6TRV6-F1
#
_cell.length_a   1.000
_cell.length_b   1.000
_cell.length_c   1.000
_cell.angle_alpha   90.00
_cell.angle_beta   90.00
_cell.angle_gamma   90.00
#
_symmetry.space_group_name_H-M   'P 1'
#
loop_
_entity.id
_entity.type
_entity.pdbx_description
1 polymer ?
#
loop_
_entity_poly.entity_id
_entity_poly.type
_entity_poly.pdbx_seq_one_letter_code
_entity_poly.pdbx_strand_id
1 'polypeptide(L)'
;MKQTQMYDVSVSEGQELIWHIAEVKRGHNMYRFEIHKATDCITVYFIGEDHSRFMITSLEEMLMMIPNEIEKKRYRNIVGNADWLLLNGIYDCRGMTEKEVASFLYLKNNVLDEMEASIEA
;
A
#
# COMPACT_ATOMS: atom_id res chain seq x y z
N MET A 1 0.69 6.12 -49.80
CA MET A 1 -0.27 5.43 -48.92
C MET A 1 0.27 5.50 -47.50
N LYS A 2 -0.44 6.11 -46.56
CA LYS A 2 -0.06 6.09 -45.13
C LYS A 2 -0.62 4.80 -44.54
N GLN A 3 0.25 3.93 -44.06
CA GLN A 3 -0.13 2.70 -43.38
C GLN A 3 -0.57 3.09 -41.98
N THR A 4 -1.88 3.14 -41.74
CA THR A 4 -2.45 3.32 -40.40
C THR A 4 -2.12 2.05 -39.62
N GLN A 5 -1.22 2.12 -38.63
CA GLN A 5 -1.06 1.01 -37.69
C GLN A 5 -2.39 0.80 -36.97
N MET A 6 -3.05 -0.30 -37.28
CA MET A 6 -4.24 -0.80 -36.60
C MET A 6 -3.71 -1.48 -35.33
N TYR A 7 -3.92 -0.88 -34.17
CA TYR A 7 -3.47 -1.48 -32.92
C TYR A 7 -4.34 -2.71 -32.62
N ASP A 8 -3.69 -3.83 -32.34
CA ASP A 8 -4.35 -5.00 -31.75
C ASP A 8 -4.16 -4.96 -30.23
N VAL A 9 -5.27 -5.07 -29.49
CA VAL A 9 -5.29 -5.13 -28.02
C VAL A 9 -5.77 -6.52 -27.62
N SER A 10 -5.05 -7.16 -26.71
CA SER A 10 -5.50 -8.39 -26.05
C SER A 10 -5.46 -8.20 -24.53
N VAL A 11 -6.40 -8.83 -23.84
CA VAL A 11 -6.52 -8.79 -22.37
C VAL A 11 -6.54 -10.25 -21.92
N SER A 12 -5.67 -10.59 -20.97
CA SER A 12 -5.65 -11.92 -20.35
C SER A 12 -6.81 -12.08 -19.37
N GLU A 13 -7.12 -13.33 -19.01
CA GLU A 13 -8.02 -13.59 -17.89
C GLU A 13 -7.46 -12.98 -16.59
N GLY A 14 -8.34 -12.37 -15.80
CA GLY A 14 -8.01 -11.73 -14.53
C GLY A 14 -8.29 -12.65 -13.34
N GLN A 15 -7.73 -12.29 -12.19
CA GLN A 15 -8.07 -12.91 -10.90
C GLN A 15 -9.23 -12.16 -10.24
N GLU A 16 -10.03 -12.87 -9.45
CA GLU A 16 -11.04 -12.24 -8.60
C GLU A 16 -10.36 -11.40 -7.52
N LEU A 17 -10.78 -10.14 -7.40
CA LEU A 17 -10.23 -9.19 -6.45
C LEU A 17 -11.35 -8.75 -5.51
N ILE A 18 -11.21 -9.04 -4.22
CA ILE A 18 -12.18 -8.66 -3.19
C ILE A 18 -11.77 -7.34 -2.57
N TRP A 19 -12.72 -6.40 -2.51
CA TRP A 19 -12.48 -5.02 -2.08
C TRP A 19 -13.21 -4.75 -0.77
N HIS A 20 -12.49 -4.27 0.23
CA HIS A 20 -13.06 -3.87 1.52
C HIS A 20 -12.66 -2.43 1.87
N ILE A 21 -13.57 -1.73 2.55
CA ILE A 21 -13.29 -0.45 3.18
C ILE A 21 -13.30 -0.66 4.69
N ALA A 22 -12.23 -0.24 5.35
CA ALA A 22 -12.13 -0.24 6.80
C ALA A 22 -11.99 1.19 7.32
N GLU A 23 -12.68 1.48 8.43
CA GLU A 23 -12.59 2.77 9.12
C GLU A 23 -12.20 2.53 10.57
N VAL A 24 -11.07 3.11 10.97
CA VAL A 24 -10.57 3.08 12.35
C VAL A 24 -10.84 4.43 13.00
N LYS A 25 -11.74 4.45 14.00
CA LYS A 25 -12.04 5.65 14.77
C LYS A 25 -11.17 5.72 16.02
N ARG A 26 -10.49 6.85 16.22
CA ARG A 26 -9.65 7.13 17.39
C ARG A 26 -9.91 8.53 17.91
N GLY A 27 -10.71 8.63 18.98
CA GLY A 27 -11.20 9.91 19.49
C GLY A 27 -12.08 10.61 18.44
N HIS A 28 -11.72 11.84 18.07
CA HIS A 28 -12.40 12.60 17.02
C HIS A 28 -11.87 12.33 15.61
N ASN A 29 -10.80 11.54 15.48
CA ASN A 29 -10.18 11.25 14.18
C ASN A 29 -10.75 9.95 13.61
N MET A 30 -10.90 9.92 12.28
CA MET A 30 -11.28 8.73 11.52
C MET A 30 -10.22 8.47 10.46
N TYR A 31 -9.68 7.25 10.45
CA TYR A 31 -8.67 6.81 9.49
C TYR A 31 -9.31 5.78 8.58
N ARG A 32 -9.25 6.01 7.26
CA ARG A 32 -9.88 5.14 6.27
C ARG A 32 -8.83 4.36 5.50
N PHE A 33 -9.13 3.09 5.27
CA PHE A 33 -8.28 2.15 4.57
C PHE A 33 -9.06 1.43 3.47
N GLU A 34 -8.42 1.23 2.33
CA GLU A 34 -8.87 0.34 1.27
C GLU A 34 -8.04 -0.94 1.33
N ILE A 35 -8.70 -2.09 1.39
CA ILE A 35 -8.05 -3.41 1.45
C ILE A 35 -8.42 -4.13 0.15
N HIS A 36 -7.39 -4.48 -0.61
CA HIS A 36 -7.52 -5.28 -1.82
C HIS A 36 -6.98 -6.67 -1.53
N LYS A 37 -7.86 -7.67 -1.54
CA LYS A 37 -7.49 -9.08 -1.37
C LYS A 37 -7.55 -9.80 -2.72
N ALA A 38 -6.40 -10.28 -3.16
CA ALA A 38 -6.28 -11.23 -4.25
C ALA A 38 -6.16 -12.66 -3.68
N THR A 39 -5.96 -13.65 -4.56
CA THR A 39 -5.84 -15.06 -4.16
C THR A 39 -4.62 -15.31 -3.27
N ASP A 40 -3.51 -14.61 -3.51
CA ASP A 40 -2.20 -14.86 -2.90
C ASP A 40 -1.60 -13.64 -2.17
N CYS A 41 -2.30 -12.51 -2.16
CA CYS A 41 -1.80 -11.29 -1.53
C CYS A 41 -2.91 -10.37 -1.04
N ILE A 42 -2.55 -9.53 -0.08
CA ILE A 42 -3.35 -8.40 0.40
C ILE A 42 -2.55 -7.14 0.20
N THR A 43 -3.16 -6.14 -0.42
CA THR A 43 -2.60 -4.79 -0.53
C THR A 43 -3.50 -3.83 0.22
N VAL A 44 -2.90 -3.00 1.08
CA VAL A 44 -3.64 -2.03 1.88
C VAL A 44 -3.25 -0.63 1.48
N TYR A 45 -4.25 0.23 1.36
CA TYR A 45 -4.09 1.64 1.08
C TYR A 45 -4.65 2.49 2.21
N PHE A 46 -3.93 3.53 2.57
CA PHE A 46 -4.45 4.63 3.38
C PHE A 46 -5.16 5.65 2.46
N ILE A 47 -6.35 6.08 2.87
CA ILE A 47 -7.13 7.09 2.16
C ILE A 47 -7.04 8.42 2.90
N GLY A 48 -6.38 9.38 2.28
CA GLY A 48 -6.25 10.75 2.78
C GLY A 48 -7.59 11.48 2.85
N GLU A 49 -7.63 12.59 3.59
CA GLU A 49 -8.82 13.43 3.73
C GLU A 49 -9.28 14.02 2.38
N ASP A 50 -8.34 14.23 1.47
CA ASP A 50 -8.54 14.68 0.08
C ASP A 50 -8.89 13.54 -0.90
N HIS A 51 -9.12 12.33 -0.37
CA HIS A 51 -9.30 11.08 -1.12
C HIS A 51 -8.05 10.60 -1.89
N SER A 52 -6.88 11.17 -1.61
CA SER A 52 -5.63 10.63 -2.14
C SER A 52 -5.39 9.21 -1.59
N ARG A 53 -5.00 8.29 -2.47
CA ARG A 53 -4.77 6.89 -2.14
C ARG A 53 -3.29 6.60 -2.01
N PHE A 54 -2.85 6.15 -0.83
CA PHE A 54 -1.46 5.83 -0.55
C PHE A 54 -1.31 4.34 -0.24
N MET A 55 -0.45 3.62 -0.97
CA MET A 55 -0.12 2.23 -0.62
C MET A 55 0.67 2.22 0.69
N ILE A 56 0.34 1.30 1.58
CA ILE A 56 1.07 1.07 2.83
C ILE A 56 2.10 -0.04 2.62
N THR A 57 3.34 0.20 3.04
CA THR A 57 4.42 -0.81 3.07
C THR A 57 5.34 -0.54 4.25
N SER A 58 6.13 -1.53 4.63
CA SER A 58 7.18 -1.34 5.63
C SER A 58 8.43 -0.70 5.00
N LEU A 59 9.17 0.05 5.81
CA LEU A 59 10.50 0.52 5.41
C LEU A 59 11.44 -0.66 5.13
N GLU A 60 11.30 -1.76 5.85
CA GLU A 60 12.10 -2.97 5.64
C GLU A 60 11.92 -3.53 4.22
N GLU A 61 10.69 -3.77 3.78
CA GLU A 61 10.36 -4.26 2.43
C GLU A 61 10.92 -3.32 1.36
N MET A 62 10.71 -2.02 1.50
CA MET A 62 11.23 -1.03 0.56
C MET A 62 12.75 -1.04 0.47
N LEU A 63 13.44 -1.23 1.59
CA LEU A 63 14.89 -1.32 1.62
C LEU A 63 15.42 -2.63 1.01
N MET A 64 14.66 -3.73 1.06
CA MET A 64 15.02 -4.97 0.38
C MET A 64 14.98 -4.82 -1.15
N MET A 65 14.11 -3.94 -1.66
CA MET A 65 13.99 -3.67 -3.10
C MET A 65 15.08 -2.74 -3.65
N ILE A 66 15.80 -2.00 -2.78
CA ILE A 66 16.85 -1.06 -3.20
C ILE A 66 18.20 -1.81 -3.27
N PRO A 67 18.84 -1.90 -4.45
CA PRO A 67 19.94 -2.83 -4.68
C PRO A 67 21.27 -2.43 -4.04
N ASN A 68 21.45 -1.18 -3.61
CA ASN A 68 22.72 -0.71 -3.04
C ASN A 68 22.55 0.17 -1.80
N GLU A 69 23.57 0.15 -0.94
CA GLU A 69 23.55 0.85 0.35
C GLU A 69 23.55 2.38 0.24
N ILE A 70 24.10 2.95 -0.85
CA ILE A 70 24.10 4.40 -1.07
C ILE A 70 22.67 4.90 -1.27
N GLU A 71 21.91 4.21 -2.12
CA GLU A 71 20.50 4.52 -2.36
C GLU A 71 19.64 4.23 -1.14
N LYS A 72 19.88 3.12 -0.40
CA LYS A 72 19.19 2.88 0.87
C LYS A 72 19.41 4.00 1.87
N LYS A 73 20.63 4.52 1.99
CA LYS A 73 20.94 5.66 2.85
C LYS A 73 20.22 6.93 2.39
N ARG A 74 20.20 7.21 1.08
CA ARG A 74 19.44 8.35 0.52
C ARG A 74 17.95 8.21 0.79
N TYR A 75 17.39 7.01 0.62
CA TYR A 75 15.99 6.73 0.87
C TYR A 75 15.62 6.98 2.33
N ARG A 76 16.40 6.44 3.29
CA ARG A 76 16.22 6.71 4.73
C ARG A 76 16.29 8.20 5.06
N ASN A 77 17.11 8.99 4.36
CA ASN A 77 17.15 10.44 4.57
C ASN A 77 15.86 11.15 4.12
N ILE A 78 15.09 10.56 3.20
CA ILE A 78 13.82 11.11 2.71
C ILE A 78 12.68 10.72 3.67
N VAL A 79 12.56 9.42 3.98
CA VAL A 79 11.43 8.88 4.75
C VAL A 79 11.65 8.88 6.26
N GLY A 80 12.88 9.17 6.70
CA GLY A 80 13.29 9.09 8.10
C GLY A 80 13.41 7.65 8.60
N ASN A 81 13.20 7.47 9.90
CA ASN A 81 13.20 6.16 10.57
C ASN A 81 11.77 5.67 10.81
N ALA A 82 10.84 5.97 9.90
CA ALA A 82 9.47 5.47 10.02
C ALA A 82 9.41 3.98 9.68
N ASP A 83 8.77 3.18 10.54
CA ASP A 83 8.62 1.74 10.27
C ASP A 83 7.65 1.47 9.13
N TRP A 84 6.64 2.34 8.98
CA TRP A 84 5.61 2.24 7.96
C TRP A 84 5.57 3.48 7.08
N LEU A 85 5.37 3.24 5.79
CA LEU A 85 5.45 4.25 4.73
C LEU A 85 4.12 4.34 3.98
N LEU A 86 3.81 5.55 3.54
CA LEU A 86 2.76 5.84 2.57
C LEU A 86 3.38 6.14 1.22
N LEU A 87 3.01 5.38 0.18
CA LEU A 87 3.48 5.55 -1.19
C LEU A 87 2.36 6.05 -2.11
N ASN A 88 2.60 7.16 -2.80
CA ASN A 88 1.75 7.72 -3.83
C ASN A 88 2.46 7.60 -5.19
N GLY A 89 2.65 6.36 -5.64
CA GLY A 89 3.45 6.04 -6.83
C GLY A 89 4.96 5.95 -6.54
N ILE A 90 5.78 6.05 -7.60
CA ILE A 90 7.23 5.73 -7.54
C ILE A 90 8.06 6.82 -6.82
N TYR A 91 7.62 8.08 -6.85
CA TYR A 91 8.45 9.22 -6.44
C TYR A 91 7.95 9.94 -5.19
N ASP A 92 6.72 9.69 -4.77
CA ASP A 92 6.12 10.36 -3.62
C ASP A 92 5.92 9.35 -2.50
N CYS A 93 6.76 9.45 -1.47
CA CYS A 93 6.71 8.59 -0.31
C CYS A 93 6.99 9.40 0.95
N ARG A 94 6.31 9.05 2.04
CA ARG A 94 6.58 9.60 3.37
C ARG A 94 6.38 8.55 4.46
N GLY A 95 7.02 8.78 5.60
CA GLY A 95 6.68 8.05 6.82
C GLY A 95 5.24 8.31 7.27
N MET A 96 4.60 7.28 7.82
CA MET A 96 3.37 7.43 8.57
C MET A 96 3.64 8.18 9.87
N THR A 97 2.70 9.05 10.26
CA THR A 97 2.69 9.69 11.58
C THR A 97 2.35 8.66 12.67
N GLU A 98 2.69 8.94 13.93
CA GLU A 98 2.39 8.04 15.05
C GLU A 98 0.91 7.64 15.15
N LYS A 99 0.00 8.57 14.81
CA LYS A 99 -1.44 8.29 14.84
C LYS A 99 -1.87 7.39 13.69
N GLU A 100 -1.32 7.62 12.49
CA GLU A 100 -1.57 6.76 11.32
C GLU A 100 -1.04 5.34 11.59
N VAL A 101 0.20 5.21 12.11
CA VAL A 101 0.79 3.91 12.48
C VAL A 101 -0.09 3.19 13.48
N ALA A 102 -0.51 3.85 14.56
CA ALA A 102 -1.35 3.21 15.58
C ALA A 102 -2.70 2.74 15.00
N SER A 103 -3.31 3.52 14.12
CA SER A 103 -4.57 3.13 13.46
C SER A 103 -4.38 1.96 12.49
N PHE A 104 -3.27 1.97 11.74
CA PHE A 104 -2.94 0.87 10.83
C PHE A 104 -2.61 -0.43 11.58
N LEU A 105 -1.83 -0.37 12.66
CA LEU A 105 -1.55 -1.55 13.48
C LEU A 105 -2.81 -2.09 14.16
N TYR A 106 -3.75 -1.22 14.55
CA TYR A 106 -5.05 -1.67 15.04
C TYR A 106 -5.83 -2.40 13.95
N LEU A 107 -5.87 -1.87 12.72
CA LEU A 107 -6.47 -2.58 11.58
C LEU A 107 -5.76 -3.91 11.31
N LYS A 108 -4.42 -3.94 11.35
CA LYS A 108 -3.63 -5.14 11.10
C LYS A 108 -4.01 -6.27 12.06
N ASN A 109 -3.91 -6.00 13.36
CA ASN A 109 -4.14 -6.99 14.41
C ASN A 109 -5.59 -7.50 14.49
N ASN A 110 -6.58 -6.73 14.01
CA ASN A 110 -8.00 -7.08 14.16
C ASN A 110 -8.66 -7.54 12.86
N VAL A 111 -8.02 -7.35 11.71
CA VAL A 111 -8.61 -7.65 10.40
C VAL A 111 -7.59 -8.28 9.46
N LEU A 112 -6.44 -7.62 9.24
CA LEU A 112 -5.50 -8.08 8.20
C LEU A 112 -4.83 -9.40 8.57
N ASP A 113 -4.46 -9.62 9.83
CA ASP A 113 -3.81 -10.87 10.26
C ASP A 113 -4.71 -12.10 10.01
N GLU A 114 -6.01 -11.97 10.25
CA GLU A 114 -6.98 -13.03 9.96
C GLU A 114 -7.16 -13.24 8.45
N MET A 115 -7.20 -12.15 7.67
CA MET A 115 -7.28 -12.22 6.22
C MET A 115 -6.01 -12.86 5.62
N GLU A 116 -4.82 -12.54 6.13
CA GLU A 116 -3.53 -13.12 5.73
C GLU A 116 -3.51 -14.63 6.03
N ALA A 117 -3.91 -15.05 7.24
CA ALA A 117 -3.99 -16.46 7.61
C ALA A 117 -4.93 -17.27 6.70
N SER A 118 -5.99 -16.64 6.15
CA SER A 118 -6.91 -17.29 5.21
C SER A 118 -6.34 -17.51 3.81
N ILE A 119 -5.23 -16.84 3.46
CA ILE A 119 -4.52 -17.02 2.18
C ILE A 119 -3.49 -18.16 2.29
N GLU A 120 -2.90 -18.35 3.47
CA GLU A 120 -1.88 -19.38 3.72
C GLU A 120 -2.46 -20.79 3.98
N ALA A 121 -3.78 -20.90 4.17
CA ALA A 121 -4.49 -22.15 4.49
C ALA A 121 -4.89 -22.96 3.24
#